data_AF-A0A972BM86-F1
#
_entry.id   AF-A0A972BM86-F1
#
_cell.length_a   1.000
_cell.length_b   1.000
_cell.length_c   1.000
_cell.angle_alpha   90.00
_cell.angle_beta   90.00
_cell.angle_gamma   90.00
#
_symmetry.space_group_name_H-M   'P 1'
#
loop_
_entity.id
_entity.type
_entity.pdbx_description
1 polymer ?
#
loop_
_entity_poly.entity_id
_entity_poly.type
_entity_poly.pdbx_seq_one_letter_code
_entity_poly.pdbx_strand_id
1 'polypeptide(L)' 'MENKVTILWTSGDPITAEFMVFMYAENSLIRKWWEEVEIIVWGASTKLV' A
#
# COMPACT_ATOMS: atom_id res chain seq x y z
N MET A 1 11.79 -16.12 8.19
CA MET A 1 11.52 -15.28 7.00
C MET A 1 10.68 -14.14 7.50
N GLU A 2 11.07 -12.89 7.27
CA GLU A 2 10.26 -11.74 7.67
C GLU A 2 8.92 -11.80 6.92
N ASN A 3 7.81 -11.80 7.67
CA ASN A 3 6.47 -11.85 7.11
C ASN A 3 6.02 -10.44 6.72
N LYS A 4 6.71 -9.85 5.74
CA LYS A 4 6.55 -8.48 5.27
C LYS A 4 6.09 -8.43 3.82
N VAL A 5 5.23 -7.46 3.50
CA VAL A 5 4.92 -7.07 2.12
C VAL A 5 5.35 -5.63 1.86
N THR A 6 5.95 -5.41 0.69
CA THR A 6 6.24 -4.07 0.18
C THR A 6 5.37 -3.77 -1.04
N ILE A 7 4.65 -2.65 -1.01
CA ILE A 7 3.77 -2.17 -2.07
C ILE A 7 4.46 -0.98 -2.75
N LEU A 8 4.83 -1.13 -4.01
CA LEU A 8 5.28 0.00 -4.83
C LEU A 8 4.07 0.70 -5.45
N TRP A 9 3.71 1.87 -4.93
CA TRP A 9 2.59 2.65 -5.39
C TRP A 9 3.02 3.70 -6.41
N THR A 10 2.68 3.48 -7.69
CA THR A 10 3.02 4.38 -8.80
C THR A 10 1.86 5.15 -9.41
N SER A 11 0.63 4.64 -9.27
CA SER A 11 -0.58 5.23 -9.85
C SER A 11 -0.91 6.58 -9.19
N GLY A 12 -1.21 7.60 -10.01
CA GLY A 12 -1.74 8.89 -9.55
C GLY A 12 -3.27 8.94 -9.50
N ASP A 13 -3.96 7.80 -9.61
CA ASP A 13 -5.41 7.71 -9.50
C ASP A 13 -5.84 7.58 -8.02
N PRO A 14 -6.62 8.55 -7.47
CA PRO A 14 -7.10 8.51 -6.10
C PRO A 14 -7.92 7.27 -5.75
N ILE A 15 -8.69 6.72 -6.71
CA ILE A 15 -9.52 5.51 -6.48
C ILE A 15 -8.61 4.31 -6.21
N THR A 16 -7.52 4.19 -6.97
CA THR A 16 -6.50 3.16 -6.75
C THR A 16 -5.81 3.34 -5.38
N ALA A 17 -5.56 4.57 -4.96
CA ALA A 17 -4.95 4.84 -3.64
C ALA A 17 -5.86 4.35 -2.50
N GLU A 18 -7.13 4.77 -2.50
CA GLU A 18 -8.09 4.47 -1.44
C GLU A 18 -8.53 3.00 -1.43
N PHE A 19 -9.00 2.49 -2.57
CA PHE A 19 -9.67 1.19 -2.64
C PHE A 19 -8.76 0.02 -3.03
N MET A 20 -7.48 0.27 -3.29
CA MET A 20 -6.50 -0.80 -3.51
C MET A 20 -5.31 -0.66 -2.56
N VAL A 21 -4.53 0.41 -2.65
CA VAL A 21 -3.26 0.53 -1.91
C VAL A 21 -3.50 0.57 -0.40
N PHE A 22 -4.32 1.53 0.07
CA PHE A 22 -4.62 1.68 1.48
C PHE A 22 -5.51 0.55 2.01
N MET A 23 -6.58 0.21 1.27
CA MET A 23 -7.47 -0.89 1.66
C MET A 23 -6.69 -2.20 1.86
N TYR A 24 -5.79 -2.56 0.95
CA TYR A 24 -5.01 -3.79 1.06
C TYR A 24 -3.96 -3.71 2.18
N ALA A 25 -3.24 -2.59 2.29
CA ALA A 25 -2.24 -2.40 3.33
C ALA A 25 -2.85 -2.49 4.74
N GLU A 26 -3.98 -1.81 4.96
CA GLU A 26 -4.67 -1.81 6.25
C GLU A 26 -5.24 -3.20 6.57
N ASN A 27 -5.97 -3.81 5.63
CA ASN A 27 -6.54 -5.14 5.85
C ASN A 27 -5.48 -6.22 6.03
N SER A 28 -4.31 -6.07 5.41
CA SER A 28 -3.18 -6.98 5.60
C SER A 28 -2.76 -7.05 7.06
N LEU A 29 -2.70 -5.92 7.75
CA LEU A 29 -2.35 -5.86 9.17
C LEU A 29 -3.54 -6.30 10.05
N ILE A 30 -4.74 -5.78 9.81
CA ILE A 30 -5.95 -6.10 10.59
C ILE A 30 -6.23 -7.61 10.58
N ARG A 31 -6.11 -8.23 9.40
CA ARG A 31 -6.39 -9.66 9.19
C ARG A 31 -5.17 -10.54 9.39
N LYS A 32 -4.02 -9.96 9.77
CA LYS A 32 -2.75 -10.66 10.02
C LYS A 32 -2.29 -11.51 8.83
N TRP A 33 -2.50 -11.01 7.61
CA TRP A 33 -1.92 -11.59 6.40
C TRP A 33 -0.41 -11.37 6.38
N TRP A 34 0.01 -10.18 6.80
CA TRP A 34 1.41 -9.77 6.93
C TRP A 34 1.63 -9.17 8.32
N GLU A 35 2.83 -9.36 8.87
CA GLU A 35 3.24 -8.74 10.14
C GLU A 35 3.68 -7.29 9.93
N GLU A 36 4.24 -6.98 8.76
CA GLU A 36 4.65 -5.64 8.38
C GLU A 36 4.20 -5.32 6.94
N VAL A 37 3.76 -4.09 6.73
CA VAL A 37 3.44 -3.55 5.41
C VAL A 37 4.25 -2.27 5.19
N GLU A 38 5.01 -2.23 4.11
CA GLU A 38 5.74 -1.04 3.67
C GLU A 38 5.15 -0.54 2.36
N ILE A 39 4.87 0.75 2.26
CA ILE A 39 4.40 1.39 1.02
C ILE A 39 5.48 2.34 0.53
N ILE A 40 5.99 2.09 -0.68
CA ILE A 40 6.91 2.98 -1.37
C ILE A 40 6.10 3.87 -2.30
N VAL A 41 6.05 5.17 -2.00
CA VAL A 41 5.43 6.18 -2.87
C VAL A 41 6.44 6.60 -3.93
N TRP A 42 6.12 6.37 -5.21
CA TRP A 42 7.02 6.70 -6.32
C TRP A 42 6.25 7.13 -7.56
N GLY A 43 6.54 8.31 -8.09
CA GLY A 43 6.07 8.70 -9.43
C GLY A 43 4.79 9.50 -9.36
N ALA A 44 3.77 9.16 -10.15
CA ALA A 44 2.54 9.96 -10.21
C ALA A 44 1.79 10.02 -8.87
N SER A 45 1.90 8.96 -8.05
CA SER A 45 1.38 8.89 -6.68
C SER A 45 1.90 9.98 -5.75
N THR A 46 3.11 10.52 -5.98
CA THR A 46 3.70 11.60 -5.16
C THR A 46 2.90 12.90 -5.20
N LYS A 47 1.99 13.08 -6.16
CA LYS A 47 1.10 14.25 -6.24
C LYS A 47 -0.16 14.12 -5.38
N LEU A 48 -0.43 12.93 -4.84
CA LEU A 48 -1.61 12.63 -4.04
C LEU A 48 -1.36 12.75 -2.52
N VAL A 49 -0.11 13.00 -2.12
CA VAL A 49 0.36 13.09 -0.73
C VAL A 49 1.23 14.31 -0.49
#